data_AF-A0A832MTH5-F1
#
_entry.id   AF-A0A832MTH5-F1
#
_cell.length_a   1.000
_cell.length_b   1.000
_cell.length_c   1.000
_cell.angle_alpha   90.00
_cell.angle_beta   90.00
_cell.angle_gamma   90.00
#
_symmetry.space_group_name_H-M   'P 1'
#
loop_
_entity.id
_entity.type
_entity.pdbx_description
1 polymer ?
#
loop_
_entity_poly.entity_id
_entity_poly.type
_entity_poly.pdbx_seq_one_letter_code
_entity_poly.pdbx_strand_id
1 'polypeptide(L)'
;MKLKIKENSISRDRLMEAISAKFNGKYKVSPRKKSVIVVAKNNIIGTVILVRKKSLIINGNFSTMPAQIIYTILLVLLGILLPILVYFIFFHKKMKVVEKEVGEFIKENYTDAILL
;
A
#
# COMPACT_ATOMS: atom_id res chain seq x y z
N MET A 1 0.75 18.09 2.15
CA MET A 1 1.08 19.53 2.26
C MET A 1 2.60 19.71 2.35
N LYS A 2 3.18 20.71 1.67
CA LYS A 2 4.63 20.98 1.71
C LYS A 2 4.86 22.44 2.10
N LEU A 3 5.70 22.67 3.12
CA LEU A 3 6.09 23.99 3.58
C LEU A 3 7.57 24.21 3.29
N LYS A 4 7.94 25.33 2.68
CA LYS A 4 9.34 25.73 2.53
C LYS A 4 9.84 26.33 3.85
N ILE A 5 11.04 25.98 4.27
CA ILE A 5 11.66 26.51 5.49
C ILE A 5 13.07 27.01 5.17
N LYS A 6 13.57 27.94 5.99
CA LYS A 6 14.98 28.33 5.94
C LYS A 6 15.84 27.11 6.26
N GLU A 7 17.04 27.06 5.68
CA GLU A 7 17.87 25.86 5.76
C GLU A 7 18.21 25.50 7.21
N ASN A 8 17.88 24.27 7.61
CA ASN A 8 18.05 23.73 8.97
C ASN A 8 17.43 24.59 10.09
N SER A 9 16.44 25.44 9.76
CA SER A 9 15.86 26.37 10.75
C SER A 9 14.90 25.70 11.73
N ILE A 10 14.44 24.48 11.42
CA ILE A 10 13.53 23.71 12.27
C ILE A 10 14.12 22.32 12.49
N SER A 11 14.45 22.00 13.74
CA SER A 11 14.86 20.65 14.14
C SER A 11 13.63 19.78 14.44
N ARG A 12 13.77 18.46 14.26
CA ARG A 12 12.72 17.49 14.59
C ARG A 12 12.27 17.62 16.04
N ASP A 13 13.21 17.70 16.96
CA ASP A 13 12.93 17.64 18.40
C ASP A 13 12.17 18.88 18.88
N ARG A 14 12.62 20.07 18.48
CA ARG A 14 11.90 21.31 18.77
C ARG A 14 10.50 21.32 18.16
N LEU A 15 10.36 20.82 16.94
CA LEU A 15 9.05 20.73 16.29
C LEU A 15 8.14 19.74 17.03
N MET A 16 8.67 18.61 17.47
CA MET A 16 7.94 17.60 18.23
C MET A 16 7.45 18.14 19.57
N GLU A 17 8.32 18.82 20.33
CA GLU A 17 7.97 19.50 21.58
C GLU A 17 6.87 20.54 21.38
N ALA A 18 7.00 21.41 20.36
CA ALA A 18 6.01 22.44 20.06
C ALA A 18 4.63 21.85 19.72
N ILE A 19 4.60 20.76 18.93
CA ILE A 19 3.35 20.07 18.57
C ILE A 19 2.75 19.41 19.82
N SER A 20 3.56 18.71 20.61
CA SER A 20 3.11 18.06 21.84
C SER A 20 2.52 19.06 22.84
N ALA A 21 3.16 20.21 23.01
CA ALA A 21 2.66 21.28 23.88
C ALA A 21 1.33 21.86 23.36
N LYS A 22 1.23 22.14 22.05
CA LYS A 22 0.03 22.75 21.46
C LYS A 22 -1.18 21.82 21.43
N PHE A 23 -0.96 20.52 21.22
CA PHE A 23 -2.00 19.50 21.07
C PHE A 23 -2.03 18.51 22.23
N ASN A 24 -1.58 18.93 23.41
CA ASN A 24 -1.53 18.09 24.59
C ASN A 24 -2.91 17.45 24.89
N GLY A 25 -2.92 16.14 25.19
CA GLY A 25 -4.13 15.37 25.43
C GLY A 25 -5.00 15.07 24.18
N LYS A 26 -4.73 15.70 23.02
CA LYS A 26 -5.52 15.50 21.79
C LYS A 26 -4.88 14.52 20.81
N TYR A 27 -3.57 14.62 20.62
CA TYR A 27 -2.84 13.76 19.68
C TYR A 27 -1.61 13.16 20.34
N LYS A 28 -1.35 11.88 20.03
CA LYS A 28 -0.10 11.22 20.42
C LYS A 28 0.97 11.60 19.42
N VAL A 29 2.01 12.29 19.88
CA VAL A 29 3.16 12.66 19.07
C VAL A 29 4.29 11.67 19.35
N SER A 30 4.86 11.07 18.30
CA SER A 30 5.97 10.13 18.46
C SER A 30 6.98 10.22 17.32
N PRO A 31 8.26 9.94 17.59
CA PRO A 31 9.26 9.78 16.54
C PRO A 31 9.08 8.42 15.84
N ARG A 32 9.26 8.37 14.51
CA ARG A 32 9.30 7.10 13.74
C ARG A 32 10.68 6.78 13.19
N LYS A 33 11.38 7.80 12.68
CA LYS A 33 12.75 7.74 12.15
C LYS A 33 13.46 9.07 12.45
N LYS A 34 14.75 9.17 12.13
CA LYS A 34 15.60 10.34 12.40
C LYS A 34 14.99 11.68 11.97
N SER A 35 14.24 11.72 10.87
CA SER A 35 13.62 12.92 10.31
C SER A 35 12.09 12.87 10.27
N VAL A 36 11.46 11.90 10.93
CA VAL A 36 10.02 11.63 10.79
C VAL A 36 9.33 11.71 12.14
N ILE A 37 8.30 12.54 12.20
CA ILE A 37 7.38 12.69 13.34
C ILE A 37 6.03 12.13 12.92
N VAL A 38 5.38 11.36 13.80
CA VAL A 38 3.99 10.95 13.66
C VAL A 38 3.16 11.72 14.66
N VAL A 39 2.04 12.28 14.19
CA VAL A 39 1.01 12.89 15.02
C VAL A 39 -0.26 12.05 14.85
N ALA A 40 -0.57 11.23 15.84
CA ALA A 40 -1.64 10.24 15.79
C ALA A 40 -2.89 10.73 16.54
N LYS A 41 -4.05 10.70 15.87
CA LYS A 41 -5.36 10.87 16.53
C LYS A 41 -5.80 9.56 17.19
N ASN A 42 -5.58 8.44 16.51
CA ASN A 42 -5.77 7.09 17.04
C ASN A 42 -4.79 6.13 16.32
N ASN A 43 -4.97 4.82 16.47
CA ASN A 43 -4.08 3.80 15.90
C ASN A 43 -4.18 3.65 14.36
N ILE A 44 -5.08 4.37 13.72
CA ILE A 44 -5.32 4.30 12.27
C ILE A 44 -5.08 5.67 11.63
N ILE A 45 -5.68 6.73 12.18
CA ILE A 45 -5.71 8.06 11.59
C ILE A 45 -4.64 8.93 12.23
N GLY A 46 -3.81 9.55 11.39
CA GLY A 46 -2.86 10.55 11.82
C GLY A 46 -2.27 11.35 10.68
N THR A 47 -1.14 11.97 10.97
CA THR A 47 -0.32 12.70 10.02
C THR A 47 1.14 12.35 10.26
N VAL A 48 1.88 12.23 9.17
CA VAL A 48 3.32 12.03 9.19
C VAL A 48 4.00 13.30 8.69
N ILE A 49 4.93 13.81 9.48
CA ILE A 49 5.73 15.00 9.18
C ILE A 49 7.16 14.55 8.90
N LEU A 50 7.63 14.77 7.67
CA LEU A 50 9.02 14.57 7.28
C LEU A 50 9.75 15.92 7.30
N VAL A 51 10.73 16.03 8.19
CA VAL A 51 11.61 17.19 8.34
C VAL A 51 12.79 17.06 7.38
N ARG A 52 12.87 17.93 6.37
CA ARG A 52 14.02 18.03 5.45
C ARG A 52 14.73 19.37 5.64
N LYS A 53 15.98 19.47 5.17
CA LYS A 53 16.82 20.68 5.29
C LYS A 53 16.11 21.99 4.90
N LYS A 54 15.34 21.99 3.80
CA LYS A 54 14.68 23.19 3.23
C LYS A 54 13.15 23.08 3.17
N SER A 55 12.57 22.01 3.71
CA SER A 55 11.11 21.84 3.67
C SER A 55 10.57 20.91 4.75
N LEU A 56 9.34 21.14 5.17
CA LEU A 56 8.53 20.19 5.91
C LEU A 56 7.50 19.57 4.96
N ILE A 57 7.37 18.24 4.97
CA ILE A 57 6.33 17.52 4.24
C ILE A 57 5.37 16.93 5.26
N ILE A 58 4.11 17.34 5.20
CA ILE A 58 3.05 16.99 6.14
C ILE A 58 1.98 16.24 5.35
N ASN A 59 1.82 14.96 5.60
CA ASN A 59 0.87 14.11 4.87
C ASN A 59 -0.10 13.45 5.86
N GLY A 60 -1.40 13.56 5.57
CA GLY A 60 -2.40 12.67 6.17
C GLY A 60 -2.03 11.23 5.81
N ASN A 61 -1.90 10.38 6.82
CA ASN A 61 -1.42 9.01 6.62
C ASN A 61 -1.86 8.12 7.78
N PHE A 62 -1.65 6.82 7.63
CA PHE A 62 -1.77 5.86 8.71
C PHE A 62 -0.78 6.21 9.83
N SER A 63 -1.30 6.26 11.06
CA SER A 63 -0.48 6.55 12.24
C SER A 63 0.41 5.38 12.65
N THR A 64 0.07 4.15 12.20
CA THR A 64 0.80 2.93 12.53
C THR A 64 1.15 2.11 11.28
N MET A 65 2.24 1.33 11.34
CA MET A 65 2.60 0.40 10.26
C MET A 65 1.54 -0.69 10.04
N PRO A 66 0.98 -1.34 11.09
CA PRO A 66 -0.06 -2.35 10.89
C PRO A 66 -1.27 -1.83 10.11
N ALA A 67 -1.77 -0.63 10.42
CA ALA A 67 -2.89 -0.04 9.69
C ALA A 67 -2.54 0.19 8.20
N GLN A 68 -1.33 0.66 7.91
CA GLN A 68 -0.83 0.84 6.55
C GLN A 68 -0.74 -0.50 5.79
N ILE A 69 -0.24 -1.55 6.44
CA ILE A 69 -0.09 -2.88 5.85
C ILE A 69 -1.45 -3.50 5.57
N ILE A 70 -2.37 -3.46 6.54
CA ILE A 70 -3.74 -3.99 6.38
C ILE A 70 -4.43 -3.31 5.19
N TYR A 71 -4.36 -1.98 5.09
CA TYR A 71 -4.93 -1.26 3.95
C TYR A 71 -4.30 -1.67 2.61
N THR A 72 -2.99 -1.85 2.58
CA THR A 72 -2.28 -2.30 1.37
C THR A 72 -2.71 -3.71 0.96
N ILE A 73 -2.83 -4.63 1.92
CA ILE A 73 -3.33 -5.99 1.68
C ILE A 73 -4.75 -5.94 1.12
N LEU A 74 -5.64 -5.13 1.70
CA LEU A 74 -7.00 -4.96 1.20
C LEU A 74 -7.03 -4.47 -0.25
N LEU A 75 -6.19 -3.49 -0.61
CA LEU A 75 -6.09 -3.03 -2.00
C LEU A 75 -5.63 -4.15 -2.95
N VAL A 76 -4.67 -4.97 -2.54
CA VAL A 76 -4.19 -6.10 -3.35
C VAL A 76 -5.26 -7.18 -3.49
N LEU A 77 -5.95 -7.54 -2.41
CA LEU A 77 -7.02 -8.53 -2.46
C LEU A 77 -8.18 -8.06 -3.34
N LEU A 78 -8.60 -6.81 -3.20
CA LEU A 78 -9.70 -6.26 -4.00
C LEU A 78 -9.28 -6.05 -5.47
N GLY A 79 -8.04 -5.64 -5.72
CA GLY A 79 -7.55 -5.31 -7.06
C GLY A 79 -7.06 -6.49 -7.90
N ILE A 80 -6.53 -7.55 -7.25
CA ILE A 80 -5.92 -8.70 -7.95
C ILE A 80 -6.69 -9.98 -7.64
N LEU A 81 -6.94 -10.28 -6.37
CA LEU A 81 -7.53 -11.56 -5.99
C LEU A 81 -8.97 -11.68 -6.50
N LEU A 82 -9.78 -10.63 -6.41
CA LEU A 82 -11.15 -10.67 -6.92
C LEU A 82 -11.22 -10.94 -8.44
N PRO A 83 -10.49 -10.23 -9.32
CA PRO A 83 -10.46 -10.56 -10.75
C PRO A 83 -10.00 -12.00 -11.05
N ILE A 84 -8.98 -12.48 -10.34
CA ILE A 84 -8.49 -13.86 -10.48
C ILE A 84 -9.59 -14.86 -10.09
N LEU A 85 -10.31 -14.58 -9.01
CA LEU A 85 -11.39 -15.44 -8.53
C LEU A 85 -12.54 -15.46 -9.55
N VAL A 86 -12.89 -14.32 -10.14
CA VAL A 86 -13.86 -14.23 -11.25
C VAL A 86 -13.37 -15.05 -12.45
N TYR A 87 -12.10 -14.95 -12.83
CA TYR A 87 -11.53 -15.75 -13.91
C TYR A 87 -11.71 -17.25 -13.68
N PHE A 88 -11.32 -17.74 -12.49
CA PHE A 88 -11.39 -19.17 -12.17
C PHE A 88 -12.83 -19.69 -12.09
N ILE A 89 -13.75 -18.91 -11.55
CA ILE A 89 -15.15 -19.31 -11.42
C ILE A 89 -15.85 -19.37 -12.77
N PHE A 90 -15.71 -18.33 -13.60
CA PHE A 90 -16.56 -18.18 -14.78
C PHE A 90 -15.92 -18.64 -16.09
N PHE A 91 -14.58 -18.56 -16.20
CA PHE A 91 -13.88 -18.73 -17.48
C PHE A 91 -12.99 -19.97 -17.51
N HIS A 92 -12.18 -20.18 -16.47
CA HIS A 92 -11.13 -21.19 -16.50
C HIS A 92 -11.63 -22.61 -16.85
N LYS A 93 -12.70 -23.07 -16.21
CA LYS A 93 -13.27 -24.39 -16.48
C LYS A 93 -13.75 -24.53 -17.93
N LYS A 94 -14.42 -23.50 -18.46
CA LYS A 94 -14.94 -23.51 -19.84
C LYS A 94 -13.80 -23.50 -20.86
N MET A 95 -12.78 -22.69 -20.62
CA MET A 95 -11.57 -22.66 -21.46
C MET A 95 -10.86 -24.02 -21.47
N LYS A 96 -10.78 -24.71 -20.32
CA LYS A 96 -10.18 -26.05 -20.26
C LYS A 96 -10.94 -27.12 -21.04
N VAL A 97 -12.26 -27.02 -21.11
CA VAL A 97 -13.06 -27.90 -21.96
C VAL A 97 -12.70 -27.67 -23.43
N VAL A 98 -12.71 -26.41 -23.88
CA VAL A 98 -12.36 -26.05 -25.26
C VAL A 98 -10.92 -26.46 -25.59
N GLU A 99 -9.96 -26.21 -24.69
CA GLU A 99 -8.56 -26.63 -24.84
C GLU A 99 -8.46 -28.15 -25.06
N LYS A 100 -9.22 -28.94 -24.29
CA LYS A 100 -9.23 -30.39 -24.39
C LYS A 100 -9.83 -30.85 -25.71
N GLU A 101 -11.00 -30.33 -26.09
CA GLU A 101 -11.69 -30.69 -27.34
C GLU A 101 -10.82 -30.40 -28.56
N VAL A 102 -10.21 -29.21 -28.61
CA VAL A 102 -9.29 -28.83 -29.69
C VAL A 102 -8.04 -29.71 -29.68
N GLY A 103 -7.50 -30.01 -28.50
CA GLY A 103 -6.33 -30.87 -28.35
C GLY A 103 -6.60 -32.31 -28.82
N GLU A 104 -7.77 -32.86 -28.51
CA GLU A 104 -8.20 -34.19 -28.97
C GLU A 104 -8.34 -34.21 -30.49
N PHE A 105 -9.03 -33.23 -31.08
CA PHE A 105 -9.14 -33.10 -32.53
C PHE A 105 -7.77 -33.07 -33.23
N ILE A 106 -6.82 -32.28 -32.72
CA ILE A 106 -5.47 -32.20 -33.30
C ILE A 106 -4.75 -33.54 -33.18
N LYS A 107 -4.84 -34.21 -32.02
CA LYS A 107 -4.23 -35.51 -31.81
C LYS A 107 -4.78 -36.56 -32.76
N GLU A 108 -6.07 -36.57 -33.02
CA GLU A 108 -6.71 -37.55 -33.91
C GLU A 108 -6.31 -37.35 -35.39
N ASN A 109 -6.15 -36.09 -35.83
CA ASN A 109 -5.95 -35.76 -37.24
C ASN A 109 -4.48 -35.59 -37.65
N TYR A 110 -3.56 -35.43 -36.70
CA TYR A 110 -2.15 -35.15 -36.97
C TYR A 110 -1.20 -36.07 -36.20
N THR A 111 -1.65 -37.26 -35.82
CA THR A 111 -0.89 -38.25 -35.02
C THR A 111 0.53 -38.48 -35.53
N ASP A 112 0.70 -38.62 -36.85
CA ASP A 112 1.99 -38.92 -37.47
C ASP A 112 3.00 -37.75 -37.42
N ALA A 113 2.52 -36.53 -37.16
CA ALA A 113 3.32 -35.31 -37.06
C ALA A 113 3.55 -34.85 -35.61
N ILE A 114 2.92 -35.51 -34.63
CA ILE A 114 3.02 -35.15 -33.21
C ILE A 114 4.00 -36.10 -32.51
N LEU A 115 5.06 -35.54 -31.91
CA LEU A 115 5.92 -36.27 -30.98
C LEU A 115 5.16 -36.44 -29.64
N LEU A 116 4.82 -37.68 -29.31
CA LEU A 116 4.20 -38.07 -28.03
C LEU A 116 5.18 -38.01 -26.86
#